data_AF-A0AA37PH64-F1
#
_entry.id   AF-A0AA37PH64-F1
#
_cell.length_a   1.000
_cell.length_b   1.000
_cell.length_c   1.000
_cell.angle_alpha   90.00
_cell.angle_beta   90.00
_cell.angle_gamma   90.00
#
_symmetry.space_group_name_H-M   'P 1'
#
loop_
_entity.id
_entity.type
_entity.pdbx_description
1 polymer ?
#
loop_
_entity_poly.entity_id
_entity_poly.type
_entity_poly.pdbx_seq_one_letter_code
_entity_poly.pdbx_strand_id
1 'polypeptide(L)'
;MLHQPHSQLDSSPTRSVTSCAPHRPVPTGDLFNSHTTHTVTSAAEISKMITHRVPLTSHTHFFTCVVTLSSIVHLSKWALFFIPHDDDELRQQIRLNIGALNKLSAVWKAAENALNQVKAVAQEVYRSKKSSQINPSYWQGFTQEEVMNSIAADETIMNDIETGLGGIPMPPLDNLTG
;
A
#
# COMPACT_ATOMS: atom_id res chain seq x y z
N MET A 1 12.85 3.00 -6.85
CA MET A 1 13.59 1.95 -6.14
C MET A 1 14.52 1.22 -7.10
N LEU A 2 15.75 0.89 -6.71
CA LEU A 2 16.78 0.34 -7.62
C LEU A 2 16.43 -1.06 -8.14
N HIS A 3 15.83 -1.90 -7.29
CA HIS A 3 15.44 -3.26 -7.66
C HIS A 3 14.16 -3.32 -8.49
N GLN A 4 13.35 -2.25 -8.50
CA GLN A 4 12.03 -2.25 -9.11
C GLN A 4 12.05 -2.66 -10.59
N PRO A 5 12.90 -2.13 -11.49
CA PRO A 5 12.87 -2.48 -12.92
C PRO A 5 13.11 -3.97 -13.23
N HIS A 6 13.66 -4.73 -12.29
CA HIS A 6 13.95 -6.16 -12.41
C HIS A 6 13.02 -7.03 -11.54
N SER A 7 12.15 -6.38 -10.76
CA SER A 7 11.13 -7.02 -9.95
C SER A 7 10.09 -7.68 -10.84
N GLN A 8 9.56 -8.82 -10.39
CA GLN A 8 8.41 -9.51 -10.98
C GLN A 8 7.06 -9.10 -10.37
N LEU A 9 7.06 -8.07 -9.52
CA LEU A 9 5.84 -7.48 -8.97
C LEU A 9 5.09 -6.67 -10.05
N ASP A 10 3.89 -7.12 -10.42
CA ASP A 10 3.07 -6.42 -11.41
C ASP A 10 2.74 -4.99 -10.95
N SER A 11 3.17 -4.01 -11.73
CA SER A 11 2.92 -2.59 -11.48
C SER A 11 1.75 -2.04 -12.31
N SER A 12 1.13 -2.85 -13.16
CA SER A 12 -0.02 -2.44 -13.97
C SER A 12 -1.19 -1.88 -13.14
N PRO A 13 -1.52 -2.41 -11.94
CA PRO A 13 -2.62 -1.89 -11.14
C PRO A 13 -2.36 -0.46 -10.63
N THR A 14 -1.10 -0.05 -10.53
CA THR A 14 -0.69 1.22 -9.94
C THR A 14 -0.22 2.25 -10.97
N ARG A 15 -0.42 1.98 -12.26
CA ARG A 15 0.06 2.82 -13.39
C ARG A 15 -0.38 4.29 -13.37
N SER A 16 -1.50 4.59 -12.72
CA SER A 16 -2.06 5.96 -12.64
C SER A 16 -1.44 6.80 -11.52
N VAL A 17 -0.61 6.22 -10.65
CA VAL A 17 0.18 6.98 -9.66
C VAL A 17 1.44 7.54 -10.34
N THR A 18 1.37 8.81 -10.76
CA THR A 18 2.42 9.49 -11.53
C THR A 18 3.01 10.73 -10.85
N SER A 19 2.51 11.10 -9.66
CA SER A 19 2.87 12.34 -8.97
C SER A 19 4.37 12.52 -8.69
N CYS A 20 5.10 11.40 -8.55
CA CYS A 20 6.51 11.42 -8.14
C CYS A 20 7.47 10.84 -9.18
N ALA A 21 6.97 10.00 -10.07
CA ALA A 21 7.70 9.44 -11.20
C ALA A 21 6.71 8.92 -12.25
N PRO A 22 7.06 8.94 -13.54
CA PRO A 22 6.25 8.27 -14.56
C PRO A 22 6.25 6.76 -14.33
N HIS A 23 5.13 6.10 -14.64
CA HIS A 23 5.04 4.65 -14.60
C HIS A 23 6.04 4.01 -15.57
N ARG A 24 6.71 2.95 -15.10
CA ARG A 24 7.58 2.11 -15.91
C ARG A 24 7.08 0.68 -15.82
N PRO A 25 6.70 0.05 -16.95
CA PRO A 25 6.35 -1.35 -16.95
C PRO A 25 7.50 -2.19 -16.40
N VAL A 26 7.15 -3.20 -15.63
CA VAL A 26 8.08 -4.21 -15.12
C VAL A 26 7.67 -5.56 -15.64
N PRO A 27 8.64 -6.46 -15.90
CA PRO A 27 8.31 -7.83 -16.29
C PRO A 27 7.45 -8.47 -15.20
N THR A 28 6.29 -9.03 -15.54
CA THR A 28 5.49 -9.81 -14.58
C THR A 28 6.00 -11.26 -14.57
N GLY A 29 5.99 -11.90 -13.41
CA GLY A 29 6.34 -13.32 -13.31
C GLY A 29 5.67 -13.98 -12.12
N ASP A 30 5.47 -15.30 -12.23
CA ASP A 30 4.71 -16.09 -11.25
C ASP A 30 5.54 -16.45 -10.00
N LEU A 31 6.87 -16.33 -10.09
CA LEU A 31 7.80 -16.60 -8.99
C LEU A 31 8.45 -15.29 -8.55
N PHE A 32 8.36 -14.92 -7.27
CA PHE A 32 9.06 -13.76 -6.74
C PHE A 32 10.58 -13.97 -6.78
N ASN A 33 11.27 -13.25 -7.65
CA ASN A 33 12.74 -13.19 -7.65
C ASN A 33 13.29 -12.32 -6.50
N SER A 34 14.61 -12.33 -6.34
CA SER A 34 15.30 -11.53 -5.32
C SER A 34 15.04 -10.02 -5.44
N HIS A 35 14.85 -9.50 -6.67
CA HIS A 35 14.52 -8.10 -6.88
C HIS A 35 13.11 -7.76 -6.38
N THR A 36 12.15 -8.66 -6.52
CA THR A 36 10.83 -8.53 -5.92
C THR A 36 10.93 -8.45 -4.41
N THR A 37 11.66 -9.39 -3.79
CA THR A 37 11.89 -9.38 -2.33
C THR A 37 12.51 -8.07 -1.87
N HIS A 38 13.62 -7.63 -2.48
CA HIS A 38 14.25 -6.36 -2.12
C HIS A 38 13.33 -5.15 -2.32
N THR A 39 12.49 -5.16 -3.34
CA THR A 39 11.53 -4.09 -3.62
C THR A 39 10.46 -4.02 -2.53
N VAL A 40 9.88 -5.16 -2.14
CA VAL A 40 8.87 -5.23 -1.07
C VAL A 40 9.48 -4.89 0.29
N THR A 41 10.67 -5.43 0.61
CA THR A 41 11.37 -5.09 1.86
C THR A 41 11.71 -3.60 1.92
N SER A 42 12.18 -3.00 0.83
CA SER A 42 12.45 -1.56 0.79
C SER A 42 11.18 -0.73 1.02
N ALA A 43 10.04 -1.15 0.46
CA ALA A 43 8.76 -0.48 0.69
C ALA A 43 8.32 -0.57 2.15
N ALA A 44 8.51 -1.72 2.80
CA ALA A 44 8.22 -1.91 4.23
C ALA A 44 9.12 -1.05 5.13
N GLU A 45 10.44 -0.99 4.86
CA GLU A 45 11.35 -0.12 5.61
C GLU A 45 11.03 1.37 5.43
N ILE A 46 10.53 1.76 4.24
CA ILE A 46 9.99 3.12 4.03
C ILE A 46 8.78 3.38 4.93
N SER A 47 7.84 2.44 5.00
CA SER A 47 6.68 2.56 5.89
C SER A 47 7.13 2.69 7.35
N LYS A 48 8.15 1.94 7.77
CA LYS A 48 8.73 2.04 9.11
C LYS A 48 9.36 3.41 9.40
N MET A 49 9.97 4.07 8.42
CA MET A 49 10.51 5.43 8.62
C MET A 49 9.43 6.45 9.01
N ILE A 50 8.16 6.24 8.60
CA ILE A 50 7.03 7.11 8.97
C ILE A 50 6.83 7.14 10.49
N THR A 51 7.21 6.08 11.21
CA THR A 51 7.02 5.97 12.67
C THR A 51 8.17 6.57 13.48
N HIS A 52 9.17 7.18 12.84
CA HIS A 52 10.29 7.80 13.54
C HIS A 52 9.86 9.04 14.34
N ARG A 53 10.61 9.35 15.41
CA ARG A 53 10.30 10.41 16.38
C ARG A 53 10.61 11.82 15.87
N VAL A 54 10.03 12.19 14.75
CA VAL A 54 10.07 13.56 14.21
C VAL A 54 8.73 13.87 13.55
N PRO A 55 8.22 15.12 13.62
CA PRO A 55 6.97 15.46 12.95
C PRO A 55 7.08 15.18 11.44
N LEU A 56 6.08 14.51 10.87
CA LEU A 56 6.10 14.17 9.44
C LEU A 56 6.25 15.40 8.54
N THR A 57 5.66 16.52 8.95
CA THR A 57 5.74 17.81 8.24
C THR A 57 7.13 18.45 8.28
N SER A 58 8.04 17.95 9.11
CA SER A 58 9.45 18.36 9.15
C SER A 58 10.32 17.62 8.12
N HIS A 59 9.79 16.60 7.45
CA HIS A 59 10.51 15.94 6.37
C HIS A 59 10.49 16.76 5.07
N THR A 60 11.52 16.54 4.26
CA THR A 60 11.64 17.17 2.95
C THR A 60 10.60 16.64 1.97
N HIS A 61 10.36 17.38 0.89
CA HIS A 61 9.51 16.93 -0.22
C HIS A 61 9.92 15.55 -0.79
N PHE A 62 11.20 15.19 -0.70
CA PHE A 62 11.67 13.86 -1.10
C PHE A 62 10.94 12.74 -0.37
N PHE A 63 10.59 12.93 0.90
CA PHE A 63 9.88 11.94 1.69
C PHE A 63 8.48 11.64 1.13
N THR A 64 7.78 12.65 0.59
CA THR A 64 6.53 12.44 -0.16
C THR A 64 6.73 11.43 -1.27
N CYS A 65 7.75 11.63 -2.12
CA CYS A 65 8.04 10.74 -3.23
C CYS A 65 8.37 9.31 -2.78
N VAL A 66 9.13 9.19 -1.69
CA VAL A 66 9.52 7.90 -1.12
C VAL A 66 8.30 7.15 -0.58
N VAL A 67 7.40 7.84 0.15
CA VAL A 67 6.14 7.25 0.63
C VAL A 67 5.23 6.85 -0.54
N THR A 68 5.12 7.68 -1.58
CA THR A 68 4.34 7.33 -2.79
C THR A 68 4.86 6.07 -3.47
N LEU A 69 6.19 5.92 -3.61
CA LEU A 69 6.80 4.72 -4.18
C LEU A 69 6.57 3.47 -3.30
N SER A 70 6.57 3.62 -1.97
CA SER A 70 6.20 2.54 -1.06
C SER A 70 4.71 2.15 -1.22
N SER A 71 3.80 3.13 -1.31
CA SER A 71 2.37 2.88 -1.56
C SER A 71 2.13 2.14 -2.88
N ILE A 72 2.85 2.49 -3.95
CA ILE A 72 2.78 1.78 -5.24
C ILE A 72 3.10 0.30 -5.05
N VAL A 73 4.16 -0.04 -4.30
CA VAL A 73 4.55 -1.43 -4.09
C VAL A 73 3.56 -2.19 -3.23
N HIS A 74 3.05 -1.56 -2.16
CA HIS A 74 2.03 -2.19 -1.31
C HIS A 74 0.72 -2.44 -2.05
N LEU A 75 0.26 -1.48 -2.87
CA LEU A 75 -0.95 -1.65 -3.67
C LEU A 75 -0.76 -2.68 -4.79
N SER A 76 0.41 -2.71 -5.43
CA SER A 76 0.78 -3.77 -6.39
C SER A 76 0.79 -5.15 -5.72
N LYS A 77 1.29 -5.25 -4.48
CA LYS A 77 1.26 -6.50 -3.71
C LYS A 77 -0.17 -6.90 -3.34
N TRP A 78 -0.99 -5.94 -2.91
CA TRP A 78 -2.40 -6.18 -2.55
C TRP A 78 -3.25 -6.64 -3.74
N ALA A 79 -2.92 -6.17 -4.94
CA ALA A 79 -3.55 -6.60 -6.19
C ALA A 79 -3.22 -8.05 -6.56
N LEU A 80 -2.19 -8.66 -5.97
CA LEU A 80 -1.86 -10.06 -6.19
C LEU A 80 -2.86 -10.94 -5.44
N PHE A 81 -3.33 -11.97 -6.13
CA PHE A 81 -4.29 -12.91 -5.61
C PHE A 81 -3.67 -14.25 -5.21
N PHE A 82 -2.76 -14.79 -6.03
CA PHE A 82 -2.24 -16.15 -5.86
C PHE A 82 -1.00 -16.26 -4.97
N ILE A 83 -0.57 -15.15 -4.37
CA ILE A 83 0.66 -15.11 -3.57
C ILE A 83 0.24 -14.85 -2.13
N PRO A 84 0.29 -15.86 -1.25
CA PRO A 84 0.01 -15.69 0.16
C PRO A 84 0.88 -14.59 0.74
N HIS A 85 0.26 -13.66 1.44
CA HIS A 85 0.96 -12.64 2.19
C HIS A 85 0.22 -12.33 3.48
N ASP A 86 0.94 -11.75 4.44
CA ASP A 86 0.35 -11.23 5.67
C ASP A 86 -0.51 -10.00 5.33
N ASP A 87 -1.82 -10.23 5.25
CA ASP A 87 -2.82 -9.21 4.94
C ASP A 87 -2.91 -8.15 6.03
N ASP A 88 -2.63 -8.49 7.30
CA ASP A 88 -2.68 -7.50 8.38
C ASP A 88 -1.49 -6.55 8.30
N GLU A 89 -0.28 -7.08 8.13
CA GLU A 89 0.91 -6.23 7.95
C GLU A 89 0.77 -5.35 6.70
N LEU A 90 0.28 -5.92 5.59
CA LEU A 90 0.05 -5.15 4.36
C LEU A 90 -0.99 -4.04 4.57
N ARG A 91 -2.09 -4.36 5.26
CA ARG A 91 -3.12 -3.38 5.66
C ARG A 91 -2.53 -2.25 6.47
N GLN A 92 -1.72 -2.56 7.50
CA GLN A 92 -1.08 -1.56 8.34
C GLN A 92 -0.17 -0.65 7.51
N GLN A 93 0.62 -1.22 6.60
CA GLN A 93 1.52 -0.47 5.72
C GLN A 93 0.78 0.47 4.76
N ILE A 94 -0.29 -0.01 4.12
CA ILE A 94 -1.14 0.81 3.24
C ILE A 94 -1.77 1.97 4.04
N ARG A 95 -2.35 1.66 5.20
CA ARG A 95 -2.99 2.64 6.08
C ARG A 95 -2.00 3.70 6.56
N LEU A 96 -0.82 3.27 7.00
CA LEU A 96 0.24 4.16 7.47
C LEU A 96 0.71 5.11 6.37
N ASN A 97 0.94 4.60 5.15
CA ASN A 97 1.39 5.42 4.03
C ASN A 97 0.32 6.45 3.60
N ILE A 98 -0.96 6.05 3.52
CA ILE A 98 -2.06 6.97 3.22
C ILE A 98 -2.17 8.05 4.30
N GLY A 99 -2.02 7.66 5.56
CA GLY A 99 -1.95 8.58 6.69
C GLY A 99 -0.83 9.60 6.59
N ALA A 100 0.37 9.14 6.22
CA ALA A 100 1.52 10.00 6.04
C ALA A 100 1.32 10.99 4.89
N LEU A 101 0.83 10.53 3.73
CA LEU A 101 0.51 11.41 2.60
C LEU A 101 -0.55 12.45 2.97
N ASN A 102 -1.57 12.06 3.74
CA ASN A 102 -2.59 12.97 4.27
C ASN A 102 -2.02 13.99 5.27
N LYS A 103 -1.03 13.63 6.08
CA LYS A 103 -0.36 14.59 6.96
C LYS A 103 0.56 15.54 6.19
N LEU A 104 1.27 15.02 5.19
CA LEU A 104 2.19 15.78 4.33
C LEU A 104 1.47 16.74 3.37
N SER A 105 0.22 16.43 2.97
CA SER A 105 -0.57 17.30 2.08
C SER A 105 -0.85 18.68 2.68
N ALA A 106 -0.80 18.81 4.01
CA ALA A 106 -0.92 20.09 4.70
C ALA A 106 0.20 21.09 4.36
N VAL A 107 1.36 20.61 3.90
CA VAL A 107 2.54 21.44 3.59
C VAL A 107 3.07 21.23 2.16
N TRP A 108 2.73 20.12 1.50
CA TRP A 108 3.18 19.80 0.15
C TRP A 108 2.02 19.45 -0.78
N LYS A 109 1.73 20.31 -1.78
CA LYS A 109 0.71 20.04 -2.81
C LYS A 109 0.93 18.72 -3.56
N ALA A 110 2.19 18.34 -3.79
CA ALA A 110 2.52 17.06 -4.40
C ALA A 110 2.04 15.86 -3.56
N ALA A 111 2.01 15.99 -2.22
CA ALA A 111 1.50 14.94 -1.34
C ALA A 111 -0.02 14.82 -1.43
N GLU A 112 -0.74 15.93 -1.61
CA GLU A 112 -2.18 15.91 -1.90
C GLU A 112 -2.48 15.17 -3.21
N ASN A 113 -1.76 15.48 -4.28
CA ASN A 113 -1.91 14.78 -5.56
C ASN A 113 -1.60 13.28 -5.44
N ALA A 114 -0.50 12.95 -4.76
CA ALA A 114 -0.11 11.56 -4.52
C ALA A 114 -1.15 10.81 -3.67
N LEU A 115 -1.68 11.43 -2.62
CA LEU A 115 -2.74 10.87 -1.78
C LEU A 115 -3.98 10.52 -2.61
N ASN A 116 -4.44 11.45 -3.45
CA ASN A 116 -5.61 11.26 -4.28
C ASN A 116 -5.41 10.13 -5.30
N GLN A 117 -4.23 10.07 -5.94
CA GLN A 117 -3.89 8.98 -6.86
C GLN A 117 -3.82 7.62 -6.16
N VAL A 118 -3.15 7.54 -5.00
CA VAL A 118 -3.03 6.31 -4.21
C VAL A 118 -4.40 5.80 -3.76
N LYS A 119 -5.28 6.68 -3.28
CA LYS A 119 -6.66 6.31 -2.89
C LYS A 119 -7.49 5.84 -4.09
N ALA A 120 -7.40 6.54 -5.23
CA ALA A 120 -8.12 6.15 -6.43
C ALA A 120 -7.69 4.76 -6.94
N VAL A 121 -6.38 4.49 -6.93
CA VAL A 121 -5.85 3.16 -7.29
C VAL A 121 -6.28 2.10 -6.30
N ALA A 122 -6.27 2.38 -5.00
CA ALA A 122 -6.74 1.42 -4.01
C ALA A 122 -8.20 1.00 -4.26
N GLN A 123 -9.06 1.96 -4.62
CA GLN A 123 -10.44 1.68 -5.01
C GLN A 123 -10.52 0.84 -6.29
N GLU A 124 -9.66 1.09 -7.28
CA GLU A 124 -9.60 0.30 -8.52
C GLU A 124 -9.14 -1.14 -8.27
N VAL A 125 -8.11 -1.33 -7.44
CA VAL A 125 -7.63 -2.65 -7.00
C VAL A 125 -8.75 -3.41 -6.31
N TYR A 126 -9.41 -2.80 -5.33
CA TYR A 126 -10.52 -3.42 -4.60
C TYR A 126 -11.68 -3.82 -5.52
N ARG A 127 -12.11 -2.93 -6.42
CA ARG A 127 -13.19 -3.22 -7.38
C ARG A 127 -12.81 -4.37 -8.31
N SER A 128 -11.56 -4.38 -8.79
CA SER A 128 -11.03 -5.46 -9.62
C SER A 128 -11.09 -6.80 -8.88
N LYS A 129 -10.61 -6.84 -7.63
CA LYS A 129 -10.68 -8.04 -6.78
C LYS A 129 -12.13 -8.48 -6.56
N LYS A 130 -13.03 -7.59 -6.12
CA LYS A 130 -14.45 -7.90 -5.91
C LYS A 130 -15.12 -8.46 -7.17
N SER A 131 -14.80 -7.92 -8.35
CA SER A 131 -15.30 -8.43 -9.63
C SER A 131 -14.83 -9.86 -9.90
N SER A 132 -13.54 -10.13 -9.68
CA SER A 132 -12.97 -11.48 -9.86
C SER A 132 -13.53 -12.50 -8.86
N GLN A 133 -13.81 -12.08 -7.63
CA GLN A 133 -14.36 -12.92 -6.55
C GLN A 133 -15.75 -13.51 -6.84
N ILE A 134 -16.48 -12.97 -7.82
CA ILE A 134 -17.79 -13.48 -8.27
C ILE A 134 -17.65 -14.85 -8.95
N ASN A 135 -16.51 -15.12 -9.58
CA ASN A 135 -16.29 -16.37 -10.31
C ASN A 135 -15.85 -17.49 -9.36
N PRO A 136 -16.57 -18.63 -9.25
CA PRO A 136 -16.16 -19.75 -8.39
C PRO A 136 -14.76 -20.29 -8.70
N SER A 137 -14.29 -20.20 -9.96
CA SER A 137 -12.93 -20.63 -10.31
C SER A 137 -11.84 -19.76 -9.70
N TYR A 138 -12.18 -18.54 -9.29
CA TYR A 138 -11.27 -17.66 -8.55
C TYR A 138 -10.82 -18.32 -7.25
N TRP A 139 -11.74 -18.99 -6.55
CA TRP A 139 -11.48 -19.63 -5.26
C TRP A 139 -11.00 -21.08 -5.36
N GLN A 140 -10.68 -21.55 -6.57
CA GLN A 140 -10.23 -22.93 -6.76
C GLN A 140 -8.90 -23.17 -6.01
N GLY A 141 -8.88 -24.18 -5.15
CA GLY A 141 -7.70 -24.56 -4.36
C GLY A 141 -7.65 -23.94 -2.96
N PHE A 142 -8.59 -23.06 -2.61
CA PHE A 142 -8.73 -22.50 -1.26
C PHE A 142 -9.78 -23.24 -0.43
N THR A 143 -9.55 -23.30 0.87
CA THR A 143 -10.54 -23.71 1.87
C THR A 143 -11.58 -22.61 2.08
N GLN A 144 -12.74 -22.97 2.62
CA GLN A 144 -13.78 -22.00 2.94
C GLN A 144 -13.30 -20.91 3.93
N GLU A 145 -12.46 -21.29 4.90
CA GLU A 145 -11.87 -20.36 5.86
C GLU A 145 -10.94 -19.36 5.18
N GLU A 146 -10.06 -19.81 4.28
CA GLU A 146 -9.16 -18.93 3.52
C GLU A 146 -9.93 -17.96 2.62
N VAL A 147 -11.00 -18.43 1.97
CA VAL A 147 -11.89 -17.56 1.17
C VAL A 147 -12.51 -16.48 2.04
N MET A 148 -13.07 -16.84 3.20
CA MET A 148 -13.69 -15.89 4.11
C MET A 148 -12.69 -14.87 4.65
N ASN A 149 -11.49 -15.33 5.05
CA ASN A 149 -10.43 -14.47 5.54
C ASN A 149 -9.93 -13.49 4.47
N SER A 150 -9.75 -13.95 3.23
CA SER A 150 -9.33 -13.10 2.12
C SER A 150 -10.36 -12.01 1.80
N ILE A 151 -11.65 -12.36 1.76
CA ILE A 151 -12.73 -11.38 1.54
C ILE A 151 -12.77 -10.36 2.69
N ALA A 152 -12.68 -10.83 3.93
CA ALA A 152 -12.71 -9.96 5.10
C ALA A 152 -11.49 -9.01 5.15
N ALA A 153 -10.30 -9.50 4.76
CA ALA A 153 -9.10 -8.69 4.66
C ALA A 153 -9.26 -7.56 3.64
N ASP A 154 -9.75 -7.86 2.43
CA ASP A 154 -10.00 -6.85 1.39
C ASP A 154 -11.01 -5.78 1.83
N GLU A 155 -12.10 -6.21 2.49
CA GLU A 155 -13.11 -5.29 3.03
C GLU A 155 -12.52 -4.40 4.13
N THR A 156 -11.71 -4.97 5.01
CA THR A 156 -11.08 -4.22 6.10
C THR A 156 -10.06 -3.20 5.56
N ILE A 157 -9.23 -3.59 4.59
CA ILE A 157 -8.29 -2.68 3.92
C ILE A 157 -9.05 -1.53 3.27
N MET A 158 -10.10 -1.81 2.49
CA MET A 158 -10.86 -0.76 1.81
C MET A 158 -11.57 0.17 2.80
N ASN A 159 -12.16 -0.37 3.87
CA ASN A 159 -12.79 0.41 4.92
C ASN A 159 -11.81 1.38 5.59
N ASP A 160 -10.62 0.88 5.99
CA ASP A 160 -9.55 1.71 6.59
C ASP A 160 -9.12 2.87 5.67
N ILE A 161 -9.17 2.68 4.35
CA ILE A 161 -8.85 3.70 3.34
C ILE A 161 -9.95 4.76 3.21
N GLU A 162 -11.22 4.33 3.24
CA GLU A 162 -12.41 5.19 3.06
C GLU A 162 -12.71 6.04 4.28
N THR A 163 -12.70 5.45 5.48
CA THR A 163 -12.97 6.18 6.72
C THR A 163 -11.88 7.20 7.03
N GLY A 164 -10.71 7.04 6.40
CA GLY A 164 -9.49 7.70 6.82
C GLY A 164 -9.15 7.33 8.27
N LEU A 165 -8.00 7.81 8.73
CA LEU A 165 -7.53 7.61 10.11
C LEU A 165 -8.43 8.25 11.21
N GLY A 166 -9.65 8.68 10.89
CA GLY A 166 -10.58 9.34 11.82
C GLY A 166 -11.22 8.42 12.85
N GLY A 167 -10.96 7.10 12.81
CA GLY A 167 -11.59 6.12 13.69
C GLY A 167 -10.74 5.63 14.87
N ILE A 168 -9.46 6.02 14.99
CA ILE A 168 -8.60 5.54 16.09
C ILE A 168 -8.21 6.72 16.98
N PRO A 169 -8.66 6.77 18.25
CA PRO A 169 -8.13 7.70 19.22
C PRO A 169 -6.62 7.48 19.33
N MET A 170 -5.83 8.50 19.02
CA MET A 170 -4.41 8.49 19.37
C MET A 170 -4.33 8.32 20.90
N PRO A 171 -3.53 7.38 21.43
CA PRO A 171 -3.32 7.32 22.87
C PRO A 171 -2.75 8.67 23.34
N PRO A 172 -3.21 9.22 24.49
CA PRO A 172 -2.68 10.47 25.02
C PRO A 172 -1.16 10.38 25.17
N LEU A 173 -0.46 11.42 24.72
CA LEU A 173 1.00 11.52 24.81
C LEU A 173 1.54 11.59 26.26
N ASP A 174 0.66 11.58 27.25
CA ASP A 174 0.99 11.77 28.67
C ASP A 174 1.64 10.53 29.33
N ASN A 175 1.77 9.39 28.62
CA ASN A 175 2.35 8.16 29.16
C ASN A 175 3.79 7.85 28.69
N LEU A 176 4.54 8.82 28.17
CA LEU A 176 5.93 8.62 27.71
C LEU A 176 6.99 9.45 28.45
N THR A 177 6.67 9.97 29.63
CA THR A 177 7.68 10.43 30.59
C THR A 177 7.69 9.52 31.81
N GLY A 178 8.41 8.41 31.69
CA GLY A 178 8.95 7.64 32.80
C GLY A 178 10.46 7.63 32.69
#